data_AF-A0A1W9NYA2-F1
#
_entry.id   AF-A0A1W9NYA2-F1
#
_cell.length_a   1.000
_cell.length_b   1.000
_cell.length_c   1.000
_cell.angle_alpha   90.00
_cell.angle_beta   90.00
_cell.angle_gamma   90.00
#
_symmetry.space_group_name_H-M   'P 1'
#
loop_
_entity.id
_entity.type
_entity.pdbx_description
1 polymer ?
#
loop_
_entity_poly.entity_id
_entity_poly.type
_entity_poly.pdbx_seq_one_letter_code
_entity_poly.pdbx_strand_id
1 'polypeptide(L)'
;MAAKDSMKNIEALFKSKKKGDVVTFENIAKEFGKQVTAAQAKKIHKLSEDNKIDIISASEYAKFLIDKEKKRREDARKKGSTGEGEDEFDLHKEKELLEWSRSDSPVRMYLREMGKIPLLTKEEEVDLSKRIEEGEDIIIDAICSVPYLIGYILNYKEPLLNRERRVKELFKSFEDDKTDDDTAEGDAAEGEAAVPKNDKRVKQVVESFKKLEKAKKEWMKAREDLESFLEKETDPVKIIHERLKIAFKKE
;
A
#
# COMPACT_ATOMS: atom_id res chain seq x y z
N MET A 1 -5.06 0.02 -23.03
CA MET A 1 -6.52 -0.18 -22.87
C MET A 1 -7.24 1.12 -23.23
N ALA A 2 -8.41 1.05 -23.87
CA ALA A 2 -9.05 2.23 -24.45
C ALA A 2 -9.54 3.16 -23.32
N ALA A 3 -9.45 4.49 -23.53
CA ALA A 3 -9.84 5.49 -22.54
C ALA A 3 -11.30 5.38 -22.02
N LYS A 4 -12.15 4.61 -22.69
CA LYS A 4 -13.51 4.26 -22.25
C LYS A 4 -13.53 3.17 -21.18
N ASP A 5 -12.59 2.23 -21.21
CA ASP A 5 -12.53 1.12 -20.26
C ASP A 5 -11.97 1.61 -18.91
N SER A 6 -10.95 2.47 -18.92
CA SER A 6 -10.42 3.12 -17.71
C SER A 6 -11.49 3.94 -16.97
N MET A 7 -12.37 4.66 -17.68
CA MET A 7 -13.46 5.42 -17.03
C MET A 7 -14.55 4.51 -16.45
N LYS A 8 -14.83 3.35 -17.07
CA LYS A 8 -15.76 2.36 -16.51
C LYS A 8 -15.21 1.71 -15.24
N ASN A 9 -13.92 1.42 -15.20
CA ASN A 9 -13.26 0.91 -13.99
C ASN A 9 -13.33 1.91 -12.84
N ILE A 10 -13.12 3.20 -13.14
CA ILE A 10 -13.25 4.28 -12.15
C ILE A 10 -14.70 4.39 -11.67
N GLU A 11 -15.69 4.36 -12.56
CA GLU A 11 -17.10 4.34 -12.17
C GLU A 11 -17.43 3.13 -11.28
N ALA A 12 -16.84 1.96 -11.53
CA ALA A 12 -16.98 0.79 -10.66
C ALA A 12 -16.29 1.00 -9.30
N LEU A 13 -15.13 1.66 -9.27
CA LEU A 13 -14.39 2.01 -8.06
C LEU A 13 -15.14 3.02 -7.17
N PHE A 14 -15.79 4.02 -7.77
CA PHE A 14 -16.66 4.95 -7.03
C PHE A 14 -17.95 4.28 -6.53
N LYS A 15 -18.46 3.26 -7.24
CA LYS A 15 -19.65 2.49 -6.81
C LYS A 15 -19.37 1.47 -5.72
N SER A 16 -18.17 0.90 -5.66
CA SER A 16 -17.80 -0.09 -4.65
C SER A 16 -17.51 0.54 -3.28
N LYS A 17 -17.13 1.82 -3.25
CA LYS A 17 -16.87 2.58 -2.02
C LYS A 17 -18.17 3.13 -1.41
N LYS A 18 -18.27 3.17 -0.08
CA LYS A 18 -19.46 3.67 0.63
C LYS A 18 -19.47 5.20 0.65
N LYS A 19 -20.65 5.79 0.88
CA LYS A 19 -20.79 7.24 1.09
C LYS A 19 -19.94 7.67 2.29
N GLY A 20 -19.04 8.63 2.09
CA GLY A 20 -18.08 9.08 3.10
C GLY A 20 -16.78 8.27 3.19
N ASP A 21 -16.57 7.31 2.28
CA ASP A 21 -15.22 6.79 2.04
C ASP A 21 -14.43 7.75 1.14
N VAL A 22 -13.11 7.58 1.16
CA VAL A 22 -12.15 8.42 0.48
C VAL A 22 -11.50 7.61 -0.64
N VAL A 23 -11.28 8.24 -1.80
CA VAL A 23 -10.54 7.65 -2.92
C VAL A 23 -9.23 8.41 -3.10
N THR A 24 -8.12 7.69 -3.30
CA THR A 24 -6.81 8.31 -3.51
C THR A 24 -6.60 8.73 -4.96
N PHE A 25 -5.87 9.82 -5.18
CA PHE A 25 -5.46 10.23 -6.53
C PHE A 25 -4.59 9.16 -7.22
N GLU A 26 -3.79 8.45 -6.44
CA GLU A 26 -2.91 7.36 -6.87
C GLU A 26 -3.70 6.14 -7.37
N ASN A 27 -4.81 5.77 -6.72
CA ASN A 27 -5.68 4.69 -7.20
C ASN A 27 -6.41 5.06 -8.50
N ILE A 28 -6.74 6.34 -8.67
CA ILE A 28 -7.32 6.82 -9.92
C ILE A 28 -6.27 6.84 -11.04
N ALA A 29 -5.03 7.22 -10.73
CA ALA A 29 -3.92 7.24 -11.69
C ALA A 29 -3.61 5.84 -12.23
N LYS A 30 -3.58 4.82 -11.35
CA LYS A 30 -3.35 3.40 -11.70
C LYS A 30 -4.23 2.86 -12.82
N GLU A 31 -5.47 3.29 -12.88
CA GLU A 31 -6.43 2.85 -13.91
C GLU A 31 -6.19 3.51 -15.28
N PHE A 32 -5.39 4.59 -15.33
CA PHE A 32 -5.07 5.32 -16.54
C PHE A 32 -3.67 4.98 -17.05
N GLY A 33 -3.57 4.25 -18.17
CA GLY A 33 -2.29 4.05 -18.86
C GLY A 33 -1.72 5.29 -19.59
N LYS A 34 -2.34 6.47 -19.44
CA LYS A 34 -1.93 7.76 -20.06
C LYS A 34 -2.33 8.92 -19.16
N GLN A 35 -1.60 10.04 -19.24
CA GLN A 35 -1.88 11.26 -18.50
C GLN A 35 -3.35 11.71 -18.65
N VAL A 36 -4.01 11.95 -17.52
CA VAL A 36 -5.44 12.34 -17.45
C VAL A 36 -5.65 13.67 -18.19
N THR A 37 -6.64 13.72 -19.09
CA THR A 37 -7.01 14.97 -19.78
C THR A 37 -7.93 15.84 -18.92
N ALA A 38 -7.94 17.16 -19.16
CA ALA A 38 -8.79 18.10 -18.41
C ALA A 38 -10.30 17.77 -18.49
N ALA A 39 -10.75 17.14 -19.59
CA ALA A 39 -12.14 16.67 -19.75
C ALA A 39 -12.45 15.44 -18.87
N GLN A 40 -11.47 14.56 -18.65
CA GLN A 40 -11.61 13.42 -17.74
C GLN A 40 -11.60 13.89 -16.27
N ALA A 41 -10.75 14.86 -15.92
CA ALA A 41 -10.74 15.45 -14.58
C ALA A 41 -12.10 16.08 -14.20
N LYS A 42 -12.75 16.78 -15.13
CA LYS A 42 -14.12 17.32 -14.93
C LYS A 42 -15.16 16.22 -14.69
N LYS A 43 -15.05 15.10 -15.40
CA LYS A 43 -15.95 13.95 -15.20
C LYS A 43 -15.71 13.28 -13.84
N ILE A 44 -14.45 13.15 -13.42
CA ILE A 44 -14.08 12.61 -12.11
C ILE A 44 -14.60 13.51 -10.98
N HIS A 45 -14.51 14.84 -11.12
CA HIS A 45 -15.10 15.78 -10.16
C HIS A 45 -16.62 15.59 -10.04
N LYS A 46 -17.31 15.48 -11.19
CA LYS A 46 -18.76 15.24 -11.20
C LYS A 46 -19.13 13.91 -10.54
N LEU A 47 -18.36 12.84 -10.80
CA LEU A 47 -18.53 11.53 -10.16
C LEU A 47 -18.31 11.59 -8.64
N SER A 48 -17.36 12.41 -8.17
CA SER A 48 -17.11 12.66 -6.74
C SER A 48 -18.29 13.39 -6.08
N GLU A 49 -18.85 14.42 -6.73
CA GLU A 49 -20.04 15.14 -6.24
C GLU A 49 -21.27 14.23 -6.19
N ASP A 50 -21.51 13.44 -7.24
CA ASP A 50 -22.67 12.56 -7.36
C ASP A 50 -22.65 11.45 -6.27
N ASN A 51 -21.45 10.94 -5.94
CA ASN A 51 -21.29 9.88 -4.94
C ASN A 51 -20.97 10.40 -3.52
N LYS A 52 -20.71 11.70 -3.34
CA LYS A 52 -20.24 12.32 -2.09
C LYS A 52 -19.00 11.61 -1.51
N ILE A 53 -18.01 11.39 -2.38
CA ILE A 53 -16.74 10.73 -2.06
C ILE A 53 -15.63 11.75 -2.24
N ASP A 54 -14.83 11.98 -1.21
CA ASP A 54 -13.71 12.92 -1.26
C ASP A 54 -12.49 12.26 -1.95
N ILE A 55 -11.84 13.03 -2.83
CA ILE A 55 -10.61 12.60 -3.49
C ILE A 55 -9.42 13.25 -2.79
N ILE A 56 -8.56 12.42 -2.22
CA ILE A 56 -7.52 12.83 -1.29
C ILE A 56 -6.18 12.22 -1.74
N SER A 57 -5.04 12.79 -1.32
CA SER A 57 -3.73 12.16 -1.60
C SER A 57 -3.51 10.92 -0.74
N ALA A 58 -2.71 9.94 -1.18
CA ALA A 58 -2.41 8.76 -0.37
C ALA A 58 -1.87 9.11 1.03
N SER A 59 -1.09 10.19 1.15
CA SER A 59 -0.59 10.68 2.44
C SER A 59 -1.66 11.21 3.39
N GLU A 60 -2.68 11.87 2.86
CA GLU A 60 -3.84 12.32 3.63
C GLU A 60 -4.82 11.16 3.91
N TYR A 61 -4.92 10.17 3.00
CA TYR A 61 -5.69 8.95 3.22
C TYR A 61 -5.13 8.13 4.39
N ALA A 62 -3.81 8.02 4.51
CA ALA A 62 -3.18 7.38 5.66
C ALA A 62 -3.57 8.06 6.99
N LYS A 63 -3.61 9.39 7.03
CA LYS A 63 -4.09 10.14 8.21
C LYS A 63 -5.56 9.87 8.49
N PHE A 64 -6.39 9.85 7.46
CA PHE A 64 -7.81 9.53 7.58
C PHE A 64 -8.05 8.14 8.17
N LEU A 65 -7.26 7.13 7.77
CA LEU A 65 -7.34 5.78 8.35
C LEU A 65 -7.00 5.77 9.84
N ILE A 66 -5.93 6.48 10.24
CA ILE A 66 -5.52 6.61 11.65
C ILE A 66 -6.64 7.27 12.47
N ASP A 67 -7.25 8.34 11.96
CA ASP A 67 -8.33 9.05 12.64
C ASP A 67 -9.60 8.21 12.73
N LYS A 68 -9.93 7.46 11.68
CA LYS A 68 -11.08 6.54 11.64
C LYS A 68 -10.91 5.40 12.65
N GLU A 69 -9.71 4.83 12.73
CA GLU A 69 -9.39 3.78 13.70
C GLU A 69 -9.39 4.31 15.13
N LYS A 70 -8.85 5.52 15.35
CA LYS A 70 -8.90 6.20 16.64
C LYS A 70 -10.35 6.43 17.11
N LYS A 71 -11.22 6.94 16.23
CA LYS A 71 -12.65 7.11 16.52
C LYS A 71 -13.32 5.78 16.86
N ARG A 72 -13.09 4.73 16.06
CA ARG A 72 -13.64 3.39 16.32
C ARG A 72 -13.20 2.85 17.69
N ARG A 73 -11.93 3.07 18.06
CA ARG A 73 -11.39 2.68 19.38
C ARG A 73 -12.03 3.48 20.51
N GLU A 74 -12.26 4.77 20.33
CA GLU A 74 -12.96 5.63 21.30
C GLU A 74 -14.43 5.20 21.46
N ASP A 75 -15.13 4.89 20.37
CA ASP A 75 -16.51 4.41 20.39
C ASP A 75 -16.63 3.04 21.06
N ALA A 76 -15.69 2.13 20.81
CA ALA A 76 -15.63 0.84 21.50
C ALA A 76 -15.41 1.01 23.01
N ARG A 77 -14.54 1.96 23.40
CA ARG A 77 -14.30 2.28 24.81
C ARG A 77 -15.52 2.90 25.47
N LYS A 78 -16.26 3.76 24.76
CA LYS A 78 -17.53 4.33 25.24
C LYS A 78 -18.62 3.27 25.40
N LYS A 79 -18.81 2.39 24.42
CA LYS A 79 -19.77 1.26 24.50
C LYS A 79 -19.47 0.31 25.66
N GLY A 80 -18.19 0.04 25.93
CA GLY A 80 -17.79 -0.74 27.11
C GLY A 80 -18.04 -0.03 28.45
N SER A 81 -18.17 1.30 28.46
CA SER A 81 -18.48 2.08 29.66
C SER A 81 -19.98 2.31 29.91
N THR A 82 -20.81 2.32 28.85
CA THR A 82 -22.26 2.55 28.97
C THR A 82 -23.09 1.31 29.27
N GLY A 83 -22.51 0.10 29.30
CA GLY A 83 -23.22 -1.10 29.76
C GLY A 83 -24.45 -1.50 28.92
N GLU A 84 -24.62 -0.94 27.71
CA GLU A 84 -25.73 -1.28 26.79
C GLU A 84 -25.40 -2.53 25.95
N GLY A 85 -24.94 -3.57 26.63
CA GLY A 85 -24.74 -4.91 26.09
C GLY A 85 -25.52 -5.90 26.94
N GLU A 86 -26.85 -5.79 26.94
CA GLU A 86 -27.70 -6.92 27.27
C GLU A 86 -27.59 -7.94 26.13
N ASP A 87 -26.42 -8.60 26.03
CA ASP A 87 -26.40 -9.94 25.47
C ASP A 87 -27.21 -10.79 26.45
N GLU A 88 -28.42 -11.15 26.03
CA GLU A 88 -29.32 -12.08 26.69
C GLU A 88 -28.50 -13.22 27.33
N PHE A 89 -28.56 -13.29 28.66
CA PHE A 89 -27.72 -14.15 29.50
C PHE A 89 -28.12 -15.62 29.28
N ASP A 90 -27.55 -16.26 28.25
CA ASP A 90 -27.81 -17.67 27.92
C ASP A 90 -27.09 -18.58 28.94
N LEU A 91 -27.85 -18.98 29.98
CA LEU A 91 -27.43 -19.92 31.02
C LEU A 91 -26.88 -21.26 30.47
N HIS A 92 -27.22 -21.65 29.25
CA HIS A 92 -26.68 -22.87 28.63
C HIS A 92 -25.22 -22.69 28.21
N LYS A 93 -24.89 -21.50 27.69
CA LYS A 93 -23.53 -21.13 27.27
C LYS A 93 -22.59 -21.00 28.46
N GLU A 94 -23.09 -20.53 29.61
CA GLU A 94 -22.31 -20.40 30.85
C GLU A 94 -21.89 -21.77 31.41
N LYS A 95 -22.73 -22.80 31.28
CA LYS A 95 -22.42 -24.15 31.78
C LYS A 95 -21.30 -24.83 30.99
N GLU A 96 -21.28 -24.67 29.67
CA GLU A 96 -20.14 -25.05 28.82
C GLU A 96 -18.89 -24.20 29.11
N LEU A 97 -19.06 -22.90 29.35
CA LEU A 97 -17.97 -22.00 29.73
C LEU A 97 -17.36 -22.40 31.09
N LEU A 98 -18.18 -22.81 32.07
CA LEU A 98 -17.74 -23.16 33.43
C LEU A 98 -16.93 -24.46 33.47
N GLU A 99 -17.30 -25.45 32.64
CA GLU A 99 -16.56 -26.72 32.53
C GLU A 99 -15.24 -26.55 31.73
N TRP A 100 -15.19 -25.63 30.77
CA TRP A 100 -13.98 -25.32 30.00
C TRP A 100 -13.05 -24.27 30.65
N SER A 101 -13.59 -23.37 31.49
CA SER A 101 -12.85 -22.29 32.17
C SER A 101 -12.02 -22.78 33.36
N ARG A 102 -12.20 -24.03 33.81
CA ARG A 102 -11.42 -24.62 34.91
C ARG A 102 -10.04 -25.13 34.48
N SER A 103 -9.74 -25.16 33.19
CA SER A 103 -8.43 -25.57 32.68
C SER A 103 -7.56 -24.36 32.34
N ASP A 104 -6.61 -24.07 33.21
CA ASP A 104 -5.58 -23.02 33.07
C ASP A 104 -4.44 -23.46 32.13
N SER A 105 -4.74 -24.34 31.16
CA SER A 105 -3.75 -24.87 30.22
C SER A 105 -3.55 -23.87 29.08
N PRO A 106 -2.31 -23.38 28.85
CA PRO A 106 -2.03 -22.43 27.76
C PRO A 106 -2.41 -22.96 26.37
N VAL A 107 -2.28 -24.27 26.15
CA VAL A 107 -2.65 -24.92 24.90
C VAL A 107 -4.17 -24.88 24.68
N ARG A 108 -4.95 -25.17 25.73
CA ARG A 108 -6.41 -25.14 25.67
C ARG A 108 -6.93 -23.70 25.52
N MET A 109 -6.24 -22.73 26.14
CA MET A 109 -6.49 -21.31 25.92
C MET A 109 -6.27 -20.92 24.46
N TYR A 110 -5.15 -21.35 23.84
CA TYR A 110 -4.85 -21.07 22.43
C TYR A 110 -5.88 -21.69 21.49
N LEU A 111 -6.20 -22.99 21.65
CA LEU A 111 -7.17 -23.68 20.79
C LEU A 111 -8.57 -23.07 20.88
N ARG A 112 -8.97 -22.60 22.06
CA ARG A 112 -10.23 -21.88 22.24
C ARG A 112 -10.21 -20.56 21.47
N GLU A 113 -9.12 -19.80 21.54
CA GLU A 113 -9.03 -18.51 20.85
C GLU A 113 -8.94 -18.69 19.32
N MET A 114 -8.21 -19.71 18.86
CA MET A 114 -8.12 -20.07 17.44
C MET A 114 -9.47 -20.56 16.90
N GLY A 115 -10.21 -21.37 17.66
CA GLY A 115 -11.52 -21.90 17.25
C GLY A 115 -12.65 -20.87 17.19
N LYS A 116 -12.48 -19.69 17.77
CA LYS A 116 -13.41 -18.56 17.62
C LYS A 116 -13.29 -17.88 16.26
N ILE A 117 -12.16 -18.02 15.58
CA ILE A 117 -11.90 -17.37 14.28
C ILE A 117 -12.40 -18.31 13.19
N PRO A 118 -13.42 -17.92 12.40
CA PRO A 118 -13.90 -18.76 11.31
C PRO A 118 -12.83 -18.93 10.23
N LEU A 119 -12.86 -20.06 9.54
CA LEU A 119 -12.00 -20.28 8.37
C LEU A 119 -12.40 -19.33 7.24
N LEU A 120 -11.39 -18.83 6.53
CA LEU A 120 -11.60 -17.98 5.36
C LEU A 120 -12.13 -18.82 4.19
N THR A 121 -13.04 -18.23 3.42
CA THR A 121 -13.43 -18.74 2.11
C THR A 121 -12.43 -18.29 1.04
N LYS A 122 -12.41 -18.98 -0.11
CA LYS A 122 -11.52 -18.62 -1.23
C LYS A 122 -11.69 -17.16 -1.68
N GLU A 123 -12.91 -16.62 -1.64
CA GLU A 123 -13.16 -15.22 -2.01
C GLU A 123 -12.59 -14.25 -0.98
N GLU A 124 -12.71 -14.58 0.31
CA GLU A 124 -12.12 -13.79 1.40
C GLU A 124 -10.59 -13.85 1.41
N GLU A 125 -9.98 -14.98 1.04
CA GLU A 125 -8.52 -15.09 0.86
C GLU A 125 -8.03 -14.16 -0.26
N VAL A 126 -8.73 -14.13 -1.39
CA VAL A 126 -8.39 -13.23 -2.51
C VAL A 126 -8.57 -11.78 -2.12
N ASP A 127 -9.66 -11.43 -1.43
CA ASP A 127 -9.89 -10.07 -0.94
C ASP A 127 -8.82 -9.64 0.07
N LEU A 128 -8.42 -10.54 0.98
CA LEU A 128 -7.35 -10.26 1.93
C LEU A 128 -6.01 -10.04 1.22
N SER A 129 -5.70 -10.86 0.20
CA SER A 129 -4.49 -10.69 -0.61
C SER A 129 -4.45 -9.32 -1.29
N LYS A 130 -5.56 -8.89 -1.89
CA LYS A 130 -5.67 -7.56 -2.51
C LYS A 130 -5.51 -6.43 -1.50
N ARG A 131 -6.10 -6.57 -0.31
CA ARG A 131 -5.94 -5.59 0.77
C ARG A 131 -4.50 -5.47 1.25
N ILE A 132 -3.75 -6.58 1.29
CA ILE A 132 -2.33 -6.57 1.64
C ILE A 132 -1.52 -5.84 0.57
N GLU A 133 -1.77 -6.14 -0.71
CA GLU A 133 -1.12 -5.48 -1.85
C GLU A 133 -1.40 -3.97 -1.88
N GLU A 134 -2.66 -3.55 -1.71
CA GLU A 134 -3.03 -2.14 -1.56
C GLU A 134 -2.32 -1.47 -0.37
N GLY A 135 -2.14 -2.19 0.73
CA GLY A 135 -1.40 -1.72 1.90
C GLY A 135 0.09 -1.52 1.63
N GLU A 136 0.75 -2.48 0.97
CA GLU A 136 2.14 -2.37 0.53
C GLU A 136 2.33 -1.15 -0.37
N ASP A 137 1.43 -0.94 -1.32
CA ASP A 137 1.46 0.19 -2.25
C ASP A 137 1.35 1.55 -1.54
N ILE A 138 0.45 1.66 -0.55
CA ILE A 138 0.31 2.89 0.25
C ILE A 138 1.60 3.19 1.02
N ILE A 139 2.25 2.16 1.58
CA ILE A 139 3.52 2.32 2.30
C ILE A 139 4.62 2.77 1.35
N ILE A 140 4.72 2.18 0.16
CA ILE A 140 5.72 2.57 -0.85
C ILE A 140 5.51 4.03 -1.27
N ASP A 141 4.28 4.45 -1.58
CA ASP A 141 4.01 5.84 -1.95
C ASP A 141 4.33 6.81 -0.80
N ALA A 142 4.03 6.43 0.45
CA ALA A 142 4.37 7.23 1.62
C ALA A 142 5.90 7.41 1.75
N ILE A 143 6.68 6.35 1.56
CA ILE A 143 8.16 6.42 1.58
C ILE A 143 8.68 7.30 0.42
N CYS A 144 8.13 7.12 -0.78
CA CYS A 144 8.50 7.90 -1.97
C CYS A 144 8.09 9.39 -1.87
N SER A 145 7.10 9.72 -1.04
CA SER A 145 6.69 11.12 -0.81
C SER A 145 7.72 11.95 -0.03
N VAL A 146 8.74 11.31 0.57
CA VAL A 146 9.77 11.98 1.36
C VAL A 146 11.11 11.96 0.59
N PRO A 147 11.58 13.11 0.07
CA PRO A 147 12.79 13.15 -0.77
C PRO A 147 14.06 12.65 -0.07
N TYR A 148 14.11 12.77 1.26
CA TYR A 148 15.20 12.29 2.09
C TYR A 148 15.33 10.75 2.05
N LEU A 149 14.20 10.03 2.13
CA LEU A 149 14.20 8.56 2.10
C LEU A 149 14.70 8.03 0.76
N ILE A 150 14.33 8.68 -0.35
CA ILE A 150 14.88 8.33 -1.66
C ILE A 150 16.40 8.59 -1.70
N GLY A 151 16.87 9.69 -1.11
CA GLY A 151 18.31 9.94 -0.96
C GLY A 151 19.03 8.84 -0.18
N TYR A 152 18.42 8.36 0.90
CA TYR A 152 18.95 7.25 1.68
C TYR A 152 19.04 5.96 0.86
N ILE A 153 18.02 5.63 0.06
CA ILE A 153 18.04 4.49 -0.87
C ILE A 153 19.17 4.63 -1.88
N LEU A 154 19.35 5.83 -2.46
CA LEU A 154 20.42 6.09 -3.44
C LEU A 154 21.82 5.82 -2.86
N ASN A 155 22.04 6.03 -1.56
CA ASN A 155 23.32 5.75 -0.91
C ASN A 155 23.65 4.24 -0.85
N TYR A 156 22.66 3.35 -1.00
CA TYR A 156 22.92 1.89 -1.08
C TYR A 156 23.57 1.46 -2.38
N LYS A 157 23.68 2.35 -3.39
CA LYS A 157 24.32 2.06 -4.67
C LYS A 157 25.76 1.54 -4.50
N GLU A 158 26.59 2.23 -3.72
CA GLU A 158 27.99 1.87 -3.54
C GLU A 158 28.17 0.56 -2.73
N PRO A 159 27.50 0.36 -1.58
CA PRO A 159 27.55 -0.92 -0.85
C PRO A 159 27.07 -2.13 -1.67
N LEU A 160 26.08 -1.94 -2.56
CA LEU A 160 25.59 -3.01 -3.45
C LEU A 160 26.59 -3.36 -4.56
N LEU A 161 27.36 -2.37 -5.04
CA LEU A 161 28.44 -2.57 -6.01
C LEU A 161 29.66 -3.24 -5.38
N ASN A 162 30.01 -2.81 -4.16
CA ASN A 162 31.13 -3.35 -3.38
C ASN A 162 30.86 -4.74 -2.78
N ARG A 163 29.64 -5.27 -2.95
CA ARG A 163 29.16 -6.54 -2.37
C ARG A 163 29.16 -6.58 -0.84
N GLU A 164 29.16 -5.43 -0.18
CA GLU A 164 28.96 -5.32 1.28
C GLU A 164 27.53 -5.70 1.67
N ARG A 165 26.58 -5.57 0.74
CA ARG A 165 25.15 -5.86 0.92
C ARG A 165 24.60 -6.75 -0.18
N ARG A 166 23.58 -7.54 0.14
CA ARG A 166 22.91 -8.44 -0.83
C ARG A 166 21.89 -7.66 -1.65
N VAL A 167 21.82 -7.91 -2.96
CA VAL A 167 20.86 -7.27 -3.87
C VAL A 167 19.41 -7.59 -3.50
N LYS A 168 19.16 -8.78 -2.93
CA LYS A 168 17.86 -9.21 -2.41
C LYS A 168 17.35 -8.34 -1.24
N GLU A 169 18.20 -7.53 -0.59
CA GLU A 169 17.76 -6.59 0.46
C GLU A 169 16.96 -5.41 -0.11
N LEU A 170 17.20 -5.02 -1.37
CA LEU A 170 16.54 -3.86 -2.00
C LEU A 170 15.61 -4.27 -3.17
N PHE A 171 15.88 -5.40 -3.82
CA PHE A 171 15.12 -5.86 -4.99
C PHE A 171 14.34 -7.14 -4.67
N LYS A 172 13.00 -7.06 -4.65
CA LYS A 172 12.08 -8.19 -4.43
C LYS A 172 12.17 -9.23 -5.56
N SER A 173 12.32 -8.75 -6.79
CA SER A 173 12.54 -9.56 -8.00
C SER A 173 13.80 -9.07 -8.70
N PHE A 174 14.94 -9.68 -8.40
CA PHE A 174 16.16 -9.49 -9.17
C PHE A 174 16.45 -10.80 -9.90
N GLU A 175 16.34 -10.77 -11.23
CA GLU A 175 16.79 -11.87 -12.08
C GLU A 175 18.32 -11.92 -12.02
N ASP A 176 18.84 -12.60 -10.99
CA ASP A 176 20.16 -13.20 -11.11
C ASP A 176 19.94 -14.45 -11.97
N ASP A 177 20.63 -14.59 -13.10
CA ASP A 177 20.63 -15.80 -13.96
C ASP A 177 21.31 -16.98 -13.21
N LYS A 178 20.88 -17.25 -11.98
CA LYS A 178 21.08 -18.50 -11.27
C LYS A 178 19.72 -19.18 -11.25
N THR A 179 19.57 -20.10 -12.19
CA THR A 179 18.61 -21.19 -12.11
C THR A 179 18.50 -21.70 -10.68
N ASP A 180 17.27 -21.91 -10.25
CA ASP A 180 16.87 -22.57 -9.02
C ASP A 180 17.72 -23.81 -8.73
N ASP A 181 18.55 -23.76 -7.68
CA ASP A 181 18.80 -24.90 -6.80
C ASP A 181 19.44 -24.40 -5.49
N ASP A 182 18.61 -23.96 -4.55
CA ASP A 182 19.00 -23.85 -3.14
C ASP A 182 17.93 -24.55 -2.29
N THR A 183 17.64 -25.81 -2.66
CA THR A 183 17.12 -26.82 -1.73
C THR A 183 18.25 -27.76 -1.34
N ALA A 184 19.21 -27.25 -0.57
CA ALA A 184 20.11 -28.11 0.19
C ALA A 184 20.73 -27.33 1.37
N GLU A 185 20.32 -27.70 2.58
CA GLU A 185 21.18 -27.54 3.76
C GLU A 185 22.49 -28.30 3.51
N GLY A 186 23.64 -27.69 3.78
CA GLY A 186 24.91 -28.44 3.80
C GLY A 186 26.18 -27.65 3.50
N ASP A 187 26.76 -27.13 4.59
CA ASP A 187 28.19 -27.13 4.91
C ASP A 187 29.24 -26.37 4.07
N ALA A 188 30.26 -25.94 4.81
CA ALA A 188 31.32 -25.03 4.41
C ALA A 188 32.29 -25.56 3.35
N ALA A 189 32.71 -24.68 2.44
CA ALA A 189 34.05 -24.69 1.84
C ALA A 189 34.41 -23.29 1.30
N GLU A 190 35.45 -22.68 1.87
CA GLU A 190 36.18 -21.56 1.27
C GLU A 190 36.94 -22.03 0.01
N GLY A 191 37.06 -21.15 -1.00
CA GLY A 191 37.92 -21.42 -2.16
C GLY A 191 37.65 -20.55 -3.39
N GLU A 192 38.28 -19.37 -3.40
CA GLU A 192 38.85 -18.63 -4.55
C GLU A 192 38.04 -18.33 -5.83
N ALA A 193 37.83 -17.02 -6.02
CA ALA A 193 37.99 -16.21 -7.23
C ALA A 193 37.65 -16.82 -8.61
N ALA A 194 36.46 -16.47 -9.10
CA ALA A 194 36.20 -16.32 -10.53
C ALA A 194 35.36 -15.06 -10.81
N VAL A 195 36.02 -13.98 -11.28
CA VAL A 195 35.39 -12.86 -11.99
C VAL A 195 35.80 -13.05 -13.46
N PRO A 196 34.86 -13.32 -14.38
CA PRO A 196 34.07 -12.25 -14.99
C PRO A 196 32.66 -12.70 -15.43
N LYS A 197 31.65 -12.55 -14.56
CA LYS A 197 30.22 -12.50 -14.94
C LYS A 197 29.50 -11.30 -14.31
N ASN A 198 30.27 -10.29 -13.90
CA ASN A 198 29.83 -9.18 -13.04
C ASN A 198 29.16 -8.01 -13.77
N ASP A 199 29.20 -7.97 -15.11
CA ASP A 199 28.81 -6.77 -15.84
C ASP A 199 27.28 -6.62 -15.96
N LYS A 200 26.53 -7.71 -16.20
CA LYS A 200 25.07 -7.65 -16.36
C LYS A 200 24.35 -7.22 -15.08
N ARG A 201 24.71 -7.83 -13.93
CA ARG A 201 24.18 -7.46 -12.61
C ARG A 201 24.52 -6.01 -12.25
N VAL A 202 25.79 -5.61 -12.39
CA VAL A 202 26.22 -4.24 -12.09
C VAL A 202 25.53 -3.23 -13.01
N LYS A 203 25.39 -3.54 -14.30
CA LYS A 203 24.64 -2.71 -15.26
C LYS A 203 23.18 -2.55 -14.87
N GLN A 204 22.49 -3.64 -14.48
CA GLN A 204 21.10 -3.59 -14.04
C GLN A 204 20.92 -2.74 -12.77
N VAL A 205 21.81 -2.89 -11.78
CA VAL A 205 21.79 -2.05 -10.58
C VAL A 205 22.01 -0.59 -10.97
N VAL A 206 23.06 -0.29 -11.73
CA VAL A 206 23.36 1.10 -12.15
C VAL A 206 22.21 1.71 -12.96
N GLU A 207 21.59 0.95 -13.86
CA GLU A 207 20.44 1.40 -14.65
C GLU A 207 19.22 1.69 -13.76
N SER A 208 18.93 0.81 -12.79
CA SER A 208 17.82 0.99 -11.85
C SER A 208 18.02 2.24 -10.99
N PHE A 209 19.23 2.44 -10.46
CA PHE A 209 19.58 3.65 -9.70
C PHE A 209 19.54 4.92 -10.56
N LYS A 210 19.96 4.86 -11.83
CA LYS A 210 19.82 5.99 -12.78
C LYS A 210 18.35 6.34 -13.05
N LYS A 211 17.49 5.34 -13.22
CA LYS A 211 16.03 5.54 -13.36
C LYS A 211 15.47 6.21 -12.11
N LEU A 212 15.87 5.75 -10.92
CA LEU A 212 15.45 6.33 -9.65
C LEU A 212 15.94 7.79 -9.46
N GLU A 213 17.20 8.09 -9.82
CA GLU A 213 17.73 9.46 -9.79
C GLU A 213 16.98 10.40 -10.73
N LYS A 214 16.62 9.92 -11.94
CA LYS A 214 15.85 10.68 -12.91
C LYS A 214 14.42 10.93 -12.39
N ALA A 215 13.76 9.89 -11.92
CA ALA A 215 12.42 9.98 -11.33
C ALA A 215 12.40 10.95 -10.13
N LYS A 216 13.39 10.88 -9.24
CA LYS A 216 13.54 11.83 -8.12
C LYS A 216 13.60 13.28 -8.60
N LYS A 217 14.41 13.58 -9.61
CA LYS A 217 14.56 14.95 -10.15
C LYS A 217 13.28 15.43 -10.81
N GLU A 218 12.62 14.58 -11.60
CA GLU A 218 11.36 14.90 -12.26
C GLU A 218 10.23 15.13 -11.26
N TRP A 219 10.19 14.33 -10.19
CA TRP A 219 9.22 14.47 -9.11
C TRP A 219 9.44 15.73 -8.28
N MET A 220 10.70 16.06 -7.94
CA MET A 220 11.03 17.31 -7.23
C MET A 220 10.59 18.54 -8.02
N LYS A 221 10.87 18.58 -9.33
CA LYS A 221 10.41 19.66 -10.21
C LYS A 221 8.88 19.72 -10.27
N ALA A 222 8.21 18.59 -10.46
CA ALA A 222 6.75 18.54 -10.50
C ALA A 222 6.11 18.98 -9.18
N ARG A 223 6.76 18.70 -8.05
CA ARG A 223 6.33 19.14 -6.72
C ARG A 223 6.49 20.65 -6.54
N GLU A 224 7.63 21.22 -6.92
CA GLU A 224 7.87 22.66 -6.90
C GLU A 224 6.89 23.41 -7.82
N ASP A 225 6.65 22.86 -9.02
CA ASP A 225 5.66 23.40 -9.96
C ASP A 225 4.26 23.40 -9.34
N LEU A 226 3.86 22.33 -8.64
CA LEU A 226 2.57 22.24 -7.95
C LEU A 226 2.45 23.20 -6.78
N GLU A 227 3.50 23.33 -5.97
CA GLU A 227 3.52 24.27 -4.84
C GLU A 227 3.31 25.69 -5.37
N SER A 228 4.02 26.06 -6.44
CA SER A 228 3.83 27.35 -7.12
C SER A 228 2.45 27.52 -7.77
N PHE A 229 1.80 26.43 -8.15
CA PHE A 229 0.47 26.42 -8.76
C PHE A 229 -0.64 26.54 -7.71
N LEU A 230 -0.50 25.83 -6.59
CA LEU A 230 -1.40 25.90 -5.43
C LEU A 230 -1.42 27.30 -4.80
N GLU A 231 -0.30 28.01 -4.83
CA GLU A 231 -0.22 29.41 -4.38
C GLU A 231 -0.95 30.39 -5.30
N LYS A 232 -1.13 30.05 -6.58
CA LYS A 232 -1.66 30.97 -7.61
C LYS A 232 -3.12 30.72 -7.97
N GLU A 233 -3.62 29.49 -7.80
CA GLU A 233 -4.89 29.09 -8.40
C GLU A 233 -5.80 28.34 -7.42
N THR A 234 -7.06 28.79 -7.31
CA THR A 234 -8.07 28.30 -6.35
C THR A 234 -9.16 27.41 -6.98
N ASP A 235 -9.11 27.19 -8.30
CA ASP A 235 -10.11 26.39 -9.00
C ASP A 235 -9.98 24.88 -8.65
N PRO A 236 -11.01 24.25 -8.04
CA PRO A 236 -10.91 22.88 -7.54
C PRO A 236 -10.64 21.85 -8.65
N VAL A 237 -11.21 22.07 -9.84
CA VAL A 237 -11.02 21.20 -11.01
C VAL A 237 -9.59 21.24 -11.55
N LYS A 238 -8.96 22.42 -11.52
CA LYS A 238 -7.57 22.57 -11.98
C LYS A 238 -6.59 22.01 -10.97
N ILE A 239 -6.85 22.21 -9.67
CA ILE A 239 -6.07 21.60 -8.59
C ILE A 239 -6.13 20.06 -8.68
N ILE A 240 -7.31 19.49 -8.89
CA ILE A 240 -7.48 18.03 -9.07
C ILE A 240 -6.72 17.55 -10.31
N HIS A 241 -6.76 18.28 -11.41
CA HIS A 241 -6.02 17.91 -12.62
C HIS A 241 -4.51 17.91 -12.40
N GLU A 242 -3.95 18.94 -11.76
CA GLU A 242 -2.51 18.99 -11.46
C GLU A 242 -2.09 17.95 -10.42
N ARG A 243 -2.91 17.69 -9.39
CA ARG A 243 -2.68 16.59 -8.43
C ARG A 243 -2.71 15.22 -9.11
N LEU A 244 -3.63 14.99 -10.04
CA LEU A 244 -3.69 13.76 -10.84
C LEU A 244 -2.48 13.60 -11.77
N LYS A 245 -1.95 14.71 -12.33
CA LYS A 245 -0.70 14.65 -13.11
C LYS A 245 0.49 14.21 -12.28
N ILE A 246 0.54 14.59 -11.01
CA ILE A 246 1.62 14.21 -10.11
C ILE A 246 1.47 12.78 -9.61
N ALA A 247 0.24 12.36 -9.29
CA ALA A 247 -0.06 10.97 -8.98
C ALA A 247 0.36 10.05 -10.13
N PHE A 248 0.10 10.42 -11.38
CA PHE A 248 0.55 9.66 -12.56
C PHE A 248 2.07 9.66 -12.76
N LYS A 249 2.81 10.67 -12.27
CA LYS A 249 4.29 10.70 -12.34
C LYS A 249 4.95 9.88 -11.23
N LYS A 250 4.20 9.50 -10.20
CA LYS A 250 4.68 8.68 -9.08
C LYS A 250 4.62 7.18 -9.39
N GLU A 251 3.73 6.77 -10.29
CA GLU A 251 3.70 5.43 -10.88
C GLU A 251 4.87 5.18 -11.83
#